data_AF-A0A1F8P5N5-F1
#
_entry.id   AF-A0A1F8P5N5-F1
#
_cell.length_a   1.000
_cell.length_b   1.000
_cell.length_c   1.000
_cell.angle_alpha   90.00
_cell.angle_beta   90.00
_cell.angle_gamma   90.00
#
_symmetry.space_group_name_H-M   'P 1'
#
loop_
_entity.id
_entity.type
_entity.pdbx_description
1 polymer ?
#
loop_
_entity_poly.entity_id
_entity_poly.type
_entity_poly.pdbx_seq_one_letter_code
_entity_poly.pdbx_strand_id
1 'polypeptide(L)'
;MPPDYCHEWATQFLQCKSELNIPSPSENSPIPYYLLCHAIELEIKSRLSKTIAWKTLKNEYGHNLIKLYDKLELSDQLLDSKEKEELKKANIVYMNKGFEYILPFDKVTKNKRYPQLELLDFIAKKMIKP
;
A
#
# COMPACT_ATOMS: atom_id res chain seq x y z
N MET A 1 -14.47 6.27 -10.72
CA MET A 1 -14.83 5.41 -9.59
C MET A 1 -15.21 6.32 -8.45
N PRO A 2 -16.40 6.17 -7.85
CA PRO A 2 -16.78 7.00 -6.70
C PRO A 2 -15.83 6.79 -5.50
N PRO A 3 -15.60 7.83 -4.67
CA PRO A 3 -14.70 7.78 -3.51
C PRO A 3 -15.03 6.62 -2.55
N ASP A 4 -16.32 6.42 -2.28
CA ASP A 4 -16.80 5.46 -1.26
C ASP A 4 -16.39 4.02 -1.58
N TYR A 5 -16.39 3.63 -2.86
CA TYR A 5 -15.89 2.32 -3.28
C TYR A 5 -14.40 2.15 -3.04
N CYS A 6 -13.59 3.22 -3.08
CA CYS A 6 -12.16 3.11 -2.83
C CYS A 6 -11.89 2.77 -1.37
N HIS A 7 -12.60 3.43 -0.44
CA HIS A 7 -12.47 3.15 0.98
C HIS A 7 -13.00 1.74 1.35
N GLU A 8 -14.15 1.35 0.81
CA GLU A 8 -14.69 0.01 1.01
C GLU A 8 -13.72 -1.07 0.53
N TRP A 9 -13.16 -0.91 -0.67
CA TRP A 9 -12.19 -1.85 -1.20
C TRP A 9 -10.90 -1.85 -0.39
N ALA A 10 -10.39 -0.68 0.03
CA ALA A 10 -9.23 -0.61 0.91
C ALA A 10 -9.43 -1.45 2.18
N THR A 11 -10.61 -1.35 2.79
CA THR A 11 -11.01 -2.14 3.95
C THR A 11 -11.05 -3.64 3.63
N GLN A 12 -11.63 -4.02 2.50
CA GLN A 12 -11.66 -5.42 2.05
C GLN A 12 -10.25 -5.99 1.80
N PHE A 13 -9.34 -5.23 1.18
CA PHE A 13 -7.96 -5.65 0.97
C PHE A 13 -7.22 -5.88 2.31
N LEU A 14 -7.44 -5.00 3.30
CA LEU A 14 -6.90 -5.17 4.64
C LEU A 14 -7.51 -6.38 5.37
N GLN A 15 -8.81 -6.63 5.19
CA GLN A 15 -9.48 -7.81 5.73
C GLN A 15 -8.92 -9.10 5.11
N CYS A 16 -8.79 -9.16 3.79
CA CYS A 16 -8.17 -10.30 3.10
C CYS A 16 -6.76 -10.58 3.62
N LYS A 17 -5.96 -9.54 3.90
CA LYS A 17 -4.64 -9.74 4.52
C LYS A 17 -4.74 -10.35 5.91
N SER A 18 -5.75 -9.99 6.69
CA SER A 18 -5.92 -10.47 8.06
C SER A 18 -6.44 -11.90 8.12
N GLU A 19 -7.26 -12.30 7.15
CA GLU A 19 -7.84 -13.65 7.03
C GLU A 19 -6.95 -14.62 6.24
N LEU A 20 -5.86 -14.13 5.66
CA LEU A 20 -4.91 -14.94 4.92
C LEU A 20 -4.25 -15.97 5.85
N ASN A 21 -4.82 -17.17 5.86
CA ASN A 21 -4.22 -18.37 6.44
C ASN A 21 -3.12 -18.86 5.49
N ILE A 22 -1.98 -18.18 5.48
CA ILE A 22 -0.78 -18.65 4.77
C ILE A 22 -0.10 -19.69 5.68
N PRO A 23 -0.11 -20.99 5.34
CA PRO A 23 0.62 -21.98 6.10
C PRO A 23 2.13 -21.65 6.04
N SER A 24 2.77 -21.56 7.19
CA SER A 24 4.22 -21.36 7.31
C SER A 24 4.98 -22.56 6.67
N PRO A 25 6.12 -22.42 5.97
CA PRO A 25 6.91 -21.24 5.59
C PRO A 25 7.05 -21.15 4.05
N SER A 26 6.19 -20.40 3.37
CA SER A 26 6.64 -19.69 2.18
C SER A 26 7.16 -18.34 2.66
N GLU A 27 8.37 -18.30 3.21
CA GLU A 27 9.01 -17.14 3.88
C GLU A 27 9.04 -15.83 3.05
N ASN A 28 8.51 -15.84 1.83
CA ASN A 28 8.69 -14.80 0.84
C ASN A 28 7.44 -14.57 -0.03
N SER A 29 6.23 -14.89 0.43
CA SER A 29 5.02 -14.56 -0.34
C SER A 29 4.89 -13.03 -0.51
N PRO A 30 4.83 -12.49 -1.74
CA PRO A 30 4.63 -11.07 -1.96
C PRO A 30 3.18 -10.63 -1.73
N ILE A 31 2.25 -11.58 -1.56
CA ILE A 31 0.81 -11.32 -1.48
C ILE A 31 0.45 -10.39 -0.32
N PRO A 32 0.91 -10.60 0.93
CA PRO A 32 0.58 -9.70 2.03
C PRO A 32 1.03 -8.26 1.78
N TYR A 33 2.20 -8.09 1.14
CA TYR A 33 2.72 -6.78 0.78
C TYR A 33 1.86 -6.09 -0.29
N TYR A 34 1.45 -6.82 -1.33
CA TYR A 34 0.54 -6.32 -2.34
C TYR A 34 -0.78 -5.84 -1.72
N LEU A 35 -1.41 -6.69 -0.90
CA LEU A 35 -2.71 -6.36 -0.29
C LEU A 35 -2.61 -5.10 0.57
N LEU A 36 -1.57 -4.97 1.38
CA LEU A 36 -1.36 -3.80 2.22
C LEU A 36 -1.06 -2.53 1.41
N CYS A 37 -0.18 -2.62 0.41
CA CYS A 37 0.14 -1.47 -0.46
C CYS A 37 -1.10 -0.99 -1.22
N HIS A 38 -1.88 -1.93 -1.76
CA HIS A 38 -3.08 -1.59 -2.51
C HIS A 38 -4.19 -1.03 -1.61
N ALA A 39 -4.34 -1.56 -0.39
CA ALA A 39 -5.24 -0.99 0.61
C ALA A 39 -4.86 0.47 0.94
N ILE A 40 -3.57 0.75 1.18
CA ILE A 40 -3.07 2.11 1.41
C ILE A 40 -3.32 3.01 0.19
N GLU A 41 -3.03 2.54 -1.02
CA GLU A 41 -3.26 3.30 -2.27
C GLU A 41 -4.72 3.72 -2.41
N LEU A 42 -5.64 2.76 -2.25
CA LEU A 42 -7.07 2.98 -2.41
C LEU A 42 -7.61 3.94 -1.36
N GLU A 43 -7.16 3.83 -0.12
CA GLU A 43 -7.53 4.74 0.95
C GLU A 43 -7.07 6.18 0.67
N ILE A 44 -5.80 6.37 0.28
CA ILE A 44 -5.30 7.70 -0.07
C ILE A 44 -6.06 8.27 -1.29
N LYS A 45 -6.32 7.44 -2.31
CA LYS A 45 -7.11 7.84 -3.48
C LYS A 45 -8.55 8.18 -3.11
N SER A 46 -9.16 7.50 -2.15
CA SER A 46 -10.48 7.84 -1.62
C SER A 46 -10.49 9.27 -1.11
N ARG A 47 -9.55 9.62 -0.22
CA ARG A 47 -9.43 10.98 0.33
C ARG A 47 -9.16 12.03 -0.74
N LEU A 48 -8.19 11.77 -1.63
CA LEU A 48 -7.84 12.71 -2.69
C LEU A 48 -8.93 12.86 -3.76
N SER A 49 -9.78 11.86 -3.95
CA SER A 49 -10.85 11.92 -4.97
C SER A 49 -11.92 12.97 -4.67
N LYS A 50 -11.94 13.51 -3.43
CA LYS A 50 -12.76 14.66 -3.05
C LYS A 50 -12.31 15.97 -3.72
N THR A 51 -11.04 16.06 -4.12
CA THR A 51 -10.43 17.29 -4.67
C THR A 51 -9.72 17.07 -6.02
N ILE A 52 -9.42 15.82 -6.38
CA ILE A 52 -8.68 15.46 -7.59
C ILE A 52 -9.51 14.47 -8.42
N ALA A 53 -9.63 14.73 -9.72
CA ALA A 53 -10.34 13.83 -10.62
C ALA A 53 -9.72 12.42 -10.66
N TRP A 54 -10.57 11.40 -10.68
CA TRP A 54 -10.12 9.99 -10.73
C TRP A 54 -9.17 9.69 -11.90
N LYS A 55 -9.39 10.30 -13.06
CA LYS A 55 -8.53 10.14 -14.24
C LYS A 55 -7.09 10.59 -13.94
N THR A 56 -6.93 11.70 -13.23
CA THR A 56 -5.64 12.23 -12.77
C THR A 56 -5.00 11.29 -11.74
N LEU A 57 -5.76 10.85 -10.73
CA LEU A 57 -5.28 9.88 -9.74
C LEU A 57 -4.79 8.57 -10.38
N LYS A 58 -5.48 8.09 -11.43
CA LYS A 58 -5.08 6.88 -12.15
C LYS A 58 -3.84 7.11 -13.02
N ASN A 59 -3.84 8.17 -13.83
CA ASN A 59 -2.84 8.33 -14.90
C ASN A 59 -1.56 9.00 -14.42
N GLU A 60 -1.64 9.96 -13.50
CA GLU A 60 -0.48 10.77 -13.08
C GLU A 60 0.14 10.30 -11.76
N TYR A 61 -0.67 9.70 -10.88
CA TYR A 61 -0.19 9.17 -9.60
C TYR A 61 0.05 7.66 -9.67
N GLY A 62 -0.83 6.91 -10.34
CA GLY A 62 -0.66 5.48 -10.56
C GLY A 62 -0.52 4.72 -9.24
N HIS A 63 0.55 3.93 -9.10
CA HIS A 63 0.91 3.15 -7.91
C HIS A 63 1.95 3.83 -7.00
N ASN A 64 2.19 5.14 -7.18
CA ASN A 64 3.19 5.86 -6.41
C ASN A 64 2.61 6.33 -5.06
N LEU A 65 2.76 5.48 -4.03
CA LEU A 65 2.27 5.70 -2.68
C LEU A 65 2.81 6.99 -2.06
N ILE A 66 4.08 7.33 -2.31
CA ILE A 66 4.69 8.53 -1.73
C ILE A 66 4.14 9.79 -2.37
N LYS A 67 4.02 9.82 -3.71
CA LYS A 67 3.43 10.95 -4.42
C LYS A 67 1.96 11.15 -4.02
N LEU A 68 1.21 10.06 -3.79
CA LEU A 68 -0.15 10.11 -3.28
C LEU A 68 -0.19 10.66 -1.84
N TYR A 69 0.64 10.11 -0.95
CA TYR A 69 0.68 10.51 0.46
C TYR A 69 1.08 11.97 0.65
N ASP A 70 2.14 12.42 -0.05
CA ASP A 70 2.60 13.81 0.02
C ASP A 70 1.59 14.81 -0.54
N LYS A 71 0.59 14.33 -1.29
CA LYS A 71 -0.50 15.16 -1.84
C LYS A 71 -1.67 15.32 -0.88
N LEU A 72 -1.75 14.53 0.19
CA LEU A 72 -2.76 14.68 1.23
C LEU A 72 -2.60 16.03 1.95
N GLU A 73 -3.72 16.56 2.44
CA GLU A 73 -3.72 17.66 3.39
C GLU A 73 -2.90 17.30 4.63
N LEU A 74 -2.29 18.29 5.29
CA LEU A 74 -1.43 18.05 6.45
C LEU A 74 -2.15 17.29 7.58
N SER A 75 -3.45 17.52 7.74
CA SER A 75 -4.29 16.80 8.72
C SER A 75 -4.45 15.31 8.41
N ASP A 76 -4.29 14.92 7.15
CA ASP A 76 -4.40 13.53 6.68
C ASP A 76 -3.03 12.84 6.55
N GLN A 77 -1.93 13.57 6.71
CA GLN A 77 -0.58 13.01 6.75
C GLN A 77 -0.26 12.46 8.16
N LEU A 78 -0.92 11.35 8.49
CA LEU A 78 -0.90 10.74 9.82
C LEU A 78 0.42 10.02 10.18
N LEU A 79 1.30 9.79 9.21
CA LEU A 79 2.50 8.97 9.39
C LEU A 79 3.64 9.73 10.03
N ASP A 80 4.30 9.10 11.01
CA ASP A 80 5.54 9.60 11.56
C ASP A 80 6.73 9.38 10.61
N SER A 81 7.91 9.86 11.00
CA SER A 81 9.12 9.73 10.17
C SER A 81 9.49 8.28 9.86
N LYS A 82 9.36 7.36 10.83
CA LYS A 82 9.71 5.95 10.67
C LYS A 82 8.72 5.23 9.75
N GLU A 83 7.43 5.48 9.95
CA GLU A 83 6.35 4.96 9.12
C GLU A 83 6.46 5.47 7.68
N LYS A 84 6.78 6.75 7.50
CA LYS A 84 7.01 7.34 6.16
C LYS A 84 8.21 6.72 5.46
N GLU A 85 9.31 6.47 6.16
CA GLU A 85 10.46 5.74 5.58
C GLU A 85 10.10 4.31 5.17
N GLU A 86 9.25 3.64 5.96
CA GLU A 86 8.80 2.30 5.60
C GLU A 86 7.88 2.31 4.38
N LEU A 87 6.99 3.31 4.28
CA LEU A 87 6.15 3.53 3.11
C LEU A 87 7.01 3.81 1.86
N LYS A 88 8.15 4.50 2.00
CA LYS A 88 9.09 4.73 0.88
C LYS A 88 9.69 3.42 0.37
N LYS A 89 10.11 2.51 1.27
CA LYS A 89 10.59 1.17 0.87
C LYS A 89 9.52 0.38 0.13
N ALA A 90 8.30 0.37 0.68
CA ALA A 90 7.16 -0.28 0.05
C ALA A 90 6.88 0.29 -1.35
N ASN A 91 6.90 1.61 -1.49
CA ASN A 91 6.69 2.33 -2.74
C ASN A 91 7.68 1.92 -3.84
N ILE A 92 8.97 1.78 -3.52
CA ILE A 92 10.01 1.38 -4.49
C ILE A 92 9.66 0.05 -5.16
N VAL A 93 9.13 -0.90 -4.40
CA VAL A 93 8.75 -2.23 -4.92
C VAL A 93 7.38 -2.17 -5.60
N TYR A 94 6.40 -1.56 -4.93
CA TYR A 94 5.01 -1.54 -5.36
C TYR A 94 4.78 -0.76 -6.66
N MET A 95 5.42 0.41 -6.82
CA MET A 95 5.24 1.26 -8.00
C MET A 95 5.66 0.57 -9.31
N ASN A 96 6.56 -0.44 -9.19
CA ASN A 96 7.07 -1.24 -10.28
C ASN A 96 6.37 -2.62 -10.38
N LYS A 97 5.23 -2.79 -9.70
CA LYS A 97 4.47 -4.05 -9.62
C LYS A 97 5.29 -5.24 -9.10
N GLY A 98 6.30 -4.97 -8.27
CA GLY A 98 7.23 -5.99 -7.77
C GLY A 98 6.59 -7.03 -6.85
N PHE A 99 5.39 -6.77 -6.33
CA PHE A 99 4.63 -7.75 -5.54
C PHE A 99 3.67 -8.61 -6.38
N GLU A 100 3.40 -8.25 -7.63
CA GLU A 100 2.53 -9.01 -8.54
C GLU A 100 3.32 -10.09 -9.30
N TYR A 101 4.60 -9.84 -9.58
CA TYR A 101 5.47 -10.74 -10.33
C TYR A 101 6.70 -11.11 -9.52
N ILE A 102 6.87 -12.40 -9.23
CA ILE A 102 8.07 -12.89 -8.52
C ILE A 102 9.28 -12.69 -9.43
N LEU A 103 10.14 -11.72 -9.12
CA LEU A 103 11.39 -11.56 -9.84
C LEU A 103 12.39 -12.64 -9.38
N PRO A 104 13.17 -13.24 -10.29
CA PRO A 104 14.23 -14.20 -9.93
C PRO A 104 15.20 -13.65 -8.87
N PHE A 105 15.46 -12.33 -8.92
CA PHE A 105 16.30 -11.62 -7.96
C PHE A 105 15.76 -11.63 -6.51
N ASP A 106 14.44 -11.59 -6.32
CA ASP A 106 13.82 -11.56 -4.99
C ASP A 106 13.92 -12.92 -4.28
N LYS A 107 13.85 -14.01 -5.07
CA LYS A 107 14.12 -15.37 -4.57
C LYS A 107 15.57 -15.53 -4.09
N VAL A 108 16.54 -14.95 -4.81
CA VAL A 108 17.97 -15.06 -4.47
C VAL A 108 18.34 -14.19 -3.27
N THR A 109 17.74 -13.01 -3.16
CA THR A 109 18.06 -12.05 -2.09
C THR A 109 17.23 -12.24 -0.82
N LYS A 110 16.34 -13.24 -0.77
CA LYS A 110 15.37 -13.45 0.32
C LYS A 110 14.60 -12.17 0.65
N ASN A 111 14.12 -11.48 -0.37
CA ASN A 111 13.30 -10.27 -0.23
C ASN A 111 13.92 -9.14 0.61
N LYS A 112 15.26 -9.01 0.69
CA LYS A 112 15.93 -7.94 1.48
C LYS A 112 15.47 -6.51 1.20
N ARG A 113 14.88 -6.25 0.02
CA ARG A 113 14.35 -4.94 -0.38
C ARG A 113 12.88 -4.70 0.05
N TYR A 114 12.21 -5.72 0.61
CA TYR A 114 10.81 -5.60 1.01
C TYR A 114 10.72 -4.81 2.32
N PRO A 115 9.62 -4.08 2.53
CA PRO A 115 9.39 -3.41 3.79
C PRO A 115 9.19 -4.42 4.93
N GLN A 116 9.26 -3.97 6.18
CA GLN A 116 8.83 -4.71 7.35
C GLN A 116 7.32 -4.90 7.28
N LEU A 117 6.87 -6.14 7.08
CA LEU A 117 5.47 -6.45 6.86
C LEU A 117 4.56 -5.98 8.02
N GLU A 118 5.02 -6.14 9.26
CA GLU A 118 4.28 -5.72 10.46
C GLU A 118 4.11 -4.19 10.52
N LEU A 119 5.15 -3.44 10.17
CA LEU A 119 5.07 -1.98 10.14
C LEU A 119 4.19 -1.49 8.99
N LEU A 120 4.25 -2.16 7.84
CA LEU A 120 3.36 -1.85 6.72
C LEU A 120 1.88 -2.16 7.05
N ASP A 121 1.62 -3.24 7.78
CA ASP A 121 0.29 -3.58 8.30
C ASP A 121 -0.23 -2.53 9.27
N PHE A 122 0.63 -2.05 10.17
CA PHE A 122 0.30 -0.96 11.07
C PHE A 122 -0.05 0.32 10.30
N ILE A 123 0.74 0.69 9.30
CA ILE A 123 0.49 1.84 8.42
C ILE A 123 -0.88 1.70 7.74
N ALA A 124 -1.18 0.55 7.13
CA ALA A 124 -2.47 0.34 6.48
C ALA A 124 -3.65 0.49 7.45
N LYS A 125 -3.57 -0.09 8.64
CA LYS A 125 -4.59 0.04 9.69
C LYS A 125 -4.77 1.50 10.14
N LYS A 126 -3.66 2.23 10.31
CA LYS A 126 -3.67 3.64 10.70
C LYS A 126 -4.30 4.53 9.62
N MET A 127 -4.04 4.22 8.35
CA MET A 127 -4.62 4.96 7.23
C MET A 127 -6.10 4.64 6.99
N ILE A 128 -6.57 3.41 7.24
CA ILE A 128 -7.96 3.00 6.92
C ILE A 128 -8.94 3.25 8.07
N LYS A 129 -8.46 3.45 9.30
CA LYS A 129 -9.31 3.77 10.47
C LYS A 129 -9.37 5.27 10.86
N PRO A 130 -9.23 6.26 9.96
CA PRO A 130 -9.17 7.66 10.37
C PRO A 130 -10.52 8.13 10.94
#